data_AF-A0A7Y2R6U6-F1
#
_entry.id   AF-A0A7Y2R6U6-F1
#
_cell.length_a   1.000
_cell.length_b   1.000
_cell.length_c   1.000
_cell.angle_alpha   90.00
_cell.angle_beta   90.00
_cell.angle_gamma   90.00
#
_symmetry.space_group_name_H-M   'P 1'
#
loop_
_entity.id
_entity.type
_entity.pdbx_description
1 polymer ?
#
loop_
_entity_poly.entity_id
_entity_poly.type
_entity_poly.pdbx_seq_one_letter_code
_entity_poly.pdbx_strand_id
1 'polypeptide(L)'
;MSTQQSNQRSDIYSRITARIIADLEQGVRPWTRPWTTGHAASEVSRPLRHNGQPYTGINVLLLWSEAIARGFASSRWMTFRQAIELGGAVRKGETGT
;
A
#
# COMPACT_ATOMS: atom_id res chain seq x y z
N MET A 1 4.71 23.67 -24.21
CA MET A 1 3.72 22.71 -23.66
C MET A 1 4.00 22.55 -22.18
N SER A 2 3.02 22.93 -21.36
CA SER A 2 3.21 23.40 -19.99
C SER A 2 3.46 22.31 -18.95
N THR A 3 4.31 22.67 -18.01
CA THR A 3 4.72 22.00 -16.77
C THR A 3 3.54 21.81 -15.80
N GLN A 4 2.87 20.64 -15.86
CA GLN A 4 1.82 20.25 -14.90
C GLN A 4 2.22 19.10 -13.95
N GLN A 5 3.48 18.62 -14.01
CA GLN A 5 3.91 17.43 -13.26
C GLN A 5 4.39 17.68 -11.82
N SER A 6 4.78 18.90 -11.45
CA SER A 6 5.33 19.18 -10.11
C SER A 6 4.25 19.11 -9.01
N ASN A 7 3.06 19.67 -9.27
CA ASN A 7 2.00 19.81 -8.26
C ASN A 7 1.31 18.48 -7.91
N GLN A 8 1.24 17.54 -8.86
CA GLN A 8 0.63 16.22 -8.64
C GLN A 8 1.49 15.35 -7.71
N ARG A 9 2.82 15.42 -7.83
CA ARG A 9 3.72 14.67 -6.94
C ARG A 9 3.71 15.23 -5.52
N SER A 10 3.65 16.55 -5.37
CA SER A 10 3.51 17.18 -4.04
C SER A 10 2.19 16.82 -3.36
N ASP A 11 1.09 16.70 -4.12
CA ASP A 11 -0.20 16.24 -3.58
C ASP A 11 -0.10 14.80 -3.05
N ILE A 12 0.54 13.89 -3.80
CA ILE A 12 0.77 12.50 -3.34
C ILE A 12 1.53 12.49 -2.01
N TYR A 13 2.68 13.18 -1.91
CA TYR A 13 3.45 13.20 -0.67
C TYR A 13 2.68 13.85 0.49
N SER A 14 1.88 14.88 0.21
CA SER A 14 1.04 15.54 1.20
C SER A 14 -0.05 14.62 1.74
N ARG A 15 -0.71 13.85 0.86
CA ARG A 15 -1.72 12.86 1.25
C ARG A 15 -1.13 11.74 2.11
N ILE A 16 0.05 11.23 1.72
CA ILE A 16 0.75 10.21 2.50
C ILE A 16 1.11 10.75 3.88
N THR A 17 1.61 11.99 3.94
CA THR A 17 1.97 12.64 5.20
C THR A 17 0.74 12.84 6.09
N ALA A 18 -0.36 13.34 5.53
CA ALA A 18 -1.62 13.50 6.25
C ALA A 18 -2.14 12.16 6.80
N ARG A 19 -1.99 11.07 6.04
CA ARG A 19 -2.34 9.73 6.51
C ARG A 19 -1.47 9.27 7.68
N ILE A 20 -0.16 9.50 7.60
CA ILE A 20 0.78 9.18 8.70
C ILE A 20 0.42 9.98 9.95
N ILE A 21 0.09 11.27 9.80
CA ILE A 21 -0.34 12.12 10.91
C ILE A 21 -1.63 11.57 11.54
N ALA A 22 -2.63 11.23 10.73
CA ALA A 22 -3.90 10.68 11.24
C ALA A 22 -3.70 9.35 11.98
N ASP A 23 -2.83 8.47 11.49
CA ASP A 23 -2.49 7.23 12.19
C ASP A 23 -1.79 7.52 13.54
N LEU A 24 -0.89 8.51 13.58
CA LEU A 24 -0.21 8.94 14.80
C LEU A 24 -1.18 9.57 15.82
N GLU A 25 -2.15 10.35 15.38
CA GLU A 25 -3.21 10.93 16.22
C GLU A 25 -4.09 9.85 16.86
N GLN A 26 -4.28 8.72 16.19
CA GLN A 26 -4.94 7.54 16.76
C GLN A 26 -4.05 6.76 17.74
N GLY A 27 -2.86 7.27 18.06
CA GLY A 27 -1.87 6.62 18.93
C GLY A 27 -1.14 5.46 18.24
N VAL A 28 -1.35 5.26 16.94
CA VAL A 28 -0.74 4.19 16.17
C VAL A 28 0.57 4.69 15.58
N ARG A 29 1.69 4.09 15.95
CA ARG A 29 2.98 4.36 15.30
C ARG A 29 3.12 3.46 14.06
N PRO A 30 3.07 3.99 12.83
CA PRO A 30 3.03 3.16 11.61
C PRO A 30 4.28 2.28 11.43
N TRP A 31 5.42 2.74 11.93
CA TRP A 31 6.70 2.03 11.90
C TRP A 31 6.95 1.14 13.12
N THR A 32 6.02 1.10 14.09
CA THR A 32 6.13 0.30 15.33
C THR A 32 4.97 -0.68 15.50
N ARG A 33 3.96 -0.67 14.61
CA ARG A 33 2.89 -1.67 14.66
C ARG A 33 3.52 -3.06 14.47
N PRO A 34 3.37 -3.99 15.42
CA PRO A 34 3.63 -5.38 15.11
C PRO A 34 2.59 -5.73 14.05
N TRP A 35 3.01 -6.15 12.86
CA TRP A 35 2.12 -6.57 11.77
C TRP A 35 1.44 -7.91 12.08
N THR A 36 0.98 -8.05 13.32
CA THR A 36 0.48 -9.27 13.93
C THR A 36 -0.82 -8.92 14.61
N THR A 37 -1.93 -9.08 13.91
CA THR A 37 -3.21 -9.40 14.55
C THR A 37 -4.11 -10.09 13.54
N GLY A 38 -4.24 -11.42 13.67
CA GLY A 38 -5.37 -12.16 13.12
C GLY A 38 -5.04 -13.21 12.06
N HIS A 39 -4.70 -14.42 12.53
CA HIS A 39 -5.01 -15.70 11.87
C HIS A 39 -4.46 -15.95 10.44
N ALA A 40 -3.19 -16.30 10.33
CA ALA A 40 -2.69 -17.38 9.47
C ALA A 40 -1.15 -17.42 9.55
N ALA A 41 -0.58 -18.61 9.45
CA ALA A 41 0.84 -18.91 9.57
C ALA A 41 1.71 -18.37 8.40
N SER A 42 1.65 -17.08 8.12
CA SER A 42 2.63 -16.42 7.26
C SER A 42 3.34 -15.36 8.07
N GLU A 43 4.65 -15.55 8.20
CA GLU A 43 5.61 -14.58 8.69
C GLU A 43 5.26 -13.18 8.16
N VAL A 44 5.48 -12.17 9.00
CA VAL A 44 5.36 -10.76 8.65
C VAL A 44 6.24 -10.49 7.41
N SER A 45 5.65 -10.64 6.24
CA SER A 45 6.36 -10.48 4.98
C SER A 45 6.11 -9.08 4.48
N ARG A 46 7.20 -8.41 4.10
CA ARG A 46 7.13 -7.10 3.44
C ARG A 46 6.16 -7.21 2.27
N PRO A 47 5.40 -6.14 1.95
CA PRO A 47 4.60 -6.11 0.74
C PRO A 47 5.46 -6.55 -0.44
N LEU A 48 4.98 -7.52 -1.21
CA LEU A 48 5.69 -8.10 -2.33
C LEU A 48 5.10 -7.58 -3.63
N ARG A 49 5.96 -7.32 -4.61
CA ARG A 49 5.56 -7.10 -6.00
C ARG A 49 5.04 -8.39 -6.62
N HIS A 50 4.39 -8.28 -7.78
CA HIS A 50 3.97 -9.43 -8.58
C HIS A 50 5.13 -10.42 -8.88
N ASN A 51 6.37 -9.95 -8.96
CA ASN A 51 7.56 -10.77 -9.19
C ASN A 51 8.18 -11.36 -7.90
N GLY A 52 7.56 -11.15 -6.73
CA GLY A 52 8.07 -11.64 -5.44
C GLY A 52 9.13 -10.76 -4.80
N GLN A 53 9.54 -9.66 -5.42
CA GLN A 53 10.49 -8.72 -4.80
C GLN A 53 9.80 -7.87 -3.73
N PRO A 54 10.39 -7.71 -2.54
CA PRO A 54 9.83 -6.85 -1.50
C PRO A 54 9.91 -5.38 -1.89
N TYR A 55 8.87 -4.62 -1.55
CA TYR A 55 8.90 -3.17 -1.59
C TYR A 55 9.88 -2.62 -0.54
N THR A 56 10.40 -1.42 -0.79
CA THR A 56 11.35 -0.72 0.09
C THR A 56 10.91 0.73 0.33
N GLY A 57 11.39 1.31 1.43
CA GLY A 57 11.12 2.69 1.80
C GLY A 57 9.66 2.94 2.19
N ILE A 58 9.16 4.14 1.87
CA ILE A 58 7.83 4.62 2.28
C ILE A 58 6.68 3.77 1.74
N ASN A 59 6.88 3.12 0.59
CA ASN A 59 5.87 2.23 -0.01
C ASN A 59 5.52 1.05 0.90
N VAL A 60 6.44 0.61 1.76
CA VAL A 60 6.16 -0.46 2.72
C VAL A 60 5.09 0.00 3.73
N LEU A 61 5.26 1.20 4.29
CA LEU A 61 4.30 1.78 5.24
C LEU A 61 2.95 2.08 4.57
N LEU A 62 2.99 2.62 3.35
CA LEU A 62 1.79 2.93 2.58
C LEU A 62 0.95 1.67 2.34
N LEU A 63 1.57 0.62 1.81
CA LEU A 63 0.87 -0.61 1.45
C LEU A 63 0.39 -1.38 2.69
N TRP A 64 1.10 -1.29 3.81
CA TRP A 64 0.60 -1.83 5.08
C TRP A 64 -0.59 -1.06 5.63
N SER A 65 -0.55 0.28 5.60
CA SER A 65 -1.71 1.11 5.99
C SER A 65 -2.93 0.75 5.17
N GLU A 66 -2.76 0.59 3.85
CA GLU A 66 -3.85 0.22 2.95
C GLU A 66 -4.37 -1.20 3.21
N ALA A 67 -3.46 -2.17 3.40
CA ALA A 67 -3.85 -3.54 3.74
C ALA A 67 -4.71 -3.59 5.00
N ILE A 68 -4.35 -2.81 6.02
CA ILE A 68 -5.12 -2.75 7.27
C ILE A 68 -6.44 -2.01 7.08
N ALA A 69 -6.43 -0.86 6.39
CA ALA A 69 -7.62 -0.05 6.16
C ALA A 69 -8.70 -0.79 5.35
N ARG A 70 -8.28 -1.62 4.39
CA ARG A 70 -9.17 -2.42 3.54
C ARG A 70 -9.34 -3.88 3.97
N GLY A 71 -8.60 -4.32 4.98
CA GLY A 71 -8.65 -5.70 5.47
C GLY A 71 -8.09 -6.74 4.49
N PHE A 72 -7.09 -6.39 3.69
CA PHE A 72 -6.46 -7.34 2.77
C PHE A 72 -5.55 -8.32 3.52
N ALA A 73 -5.77 -9.63 3.29
CA ALA A 73 -4.97 -10.70 3.88
C ALA A 73 -3.69 -11.03 3.08
N SER A 74 -3.64 -10.66 1.80
CA SER A 74 -2.48 -10.92 0.93
C SER A 74 -1.46 -9.79 1.00
N SER A 75 -0.18 -10.13 1.10
CA SER A 75 0.93 -9.17 1.02
C SER A 75 1.36 -8.86 -0.41
N ARG A 76 0.74 -9.45 -1.45
CA ARG A 76 1.10 -9.23 -2.86
C ARG A 76 0.34 -8.06 -3.48
N TRP A 77 1.09 -7.16 -4.08
CA TRP A 77 0.60 -5.98 -4.78
C TRP A 77 1.05 -5.99 -6.24
N MET A 78 0.14 -5.59 -7.12
CA MET A 78 0.40 -5.53 -8.56
C MET A 78 -0.44 -4.43 -9.19
N THR A 79 0.02 -3.96 -10.36
CA THR A 79 -0.75 -3.00 -11.14
C THR A 79 -1.87 -3.70 -11.91
N PHE A 80 -2.86 -2.92 -12.36
CA PHE A 80 -3.95 -3.43 -13.19
C PHE A 80 -3.46 -4.16 -14.46
N ARG A 81 -2.45 -3.59 -15.14
CA ARG A 81 -1.86 -4.22 -16.33
C ARG A 81 -1.19 -5.55 -16.00
N GLN A 82 -0.46 -5.63 -14.90
CA GLN A 82 0.18 -6.87 -14.42
C GLN A 82 -0.86 -7.94 -14.06
N ALA A 83 -1.99 -7.56 -13.47
CA ALA A 83 -3.07 -8.49 -13.19
C ALA A 83 -3.62 -9.11 -14.48
N ILE A 84 -3.85 -8.29 -15.52
CA ILE A 84 -4.32 -8.77 -16.83
C ILE A 84 -3.28 -9.66 -17.51
N GLU A 85 -2.00 -9.28 -17.49
CA GLU A 85 -0.92 -10.08 -18.07
C GLU A 85 -0.79 -11.46 -17.42
N LEU A 86 -1.13 -11.58 -16.13
CA LEU A 86 -1.16 -12.85 -15.40
C LEU A 86 -2.49 -13.62 -15.58
N GLY A 87 -3.38 -13.18 -16.47
CA GLY A 87 -4.69 -13.79 -16.71
C GLY A 87 -5.73 -13.51 -15.62
N GLY A 88 -5.44 -12.58 -14.70
CA GLY A 88 -6.34 -12.14 -13.65
C GLY A 88 -7.17 -10.91 -14.05
N ALA A 89 -8.21 -10.62 -13.27
CA ALA A 89 -9.02 -9.42 -13.43
C ALA A 89 -9.25 -8.75 -12.06
N VAL A 90 -9.21 -7.43 -12.04
CA VAL A 90 -9.58 -6.64 -10.85
C VAL A 90 -11.11 -6.60 -10.76
N ARG A 91 -11.66 -6.83 -9.56
CA ARG A 91 -13.10 -6.81 -9.34
C ARG A 91 -13.65 -5.42 -9.65
N LYS A 92 -14.83 -5.39 -10.29
CA LYS A 92 -15.50 -4.15 -10.66
C LYS A 92 -15.82 -3.34 -9.39
N GLY A 93 -15.30 -2.11 -9.32
CA GLY A 93 -15.49 -1.19 -8.18
C GLY A 93 -14.26 -1.02 -7.29
N GLU A 94 -13.23 -1.86 -7.45
CA GLU A 94 -11.97 -1.68 -6.73
C GLU A 94 -11.16 -0.52 -7.31
N THR A 95 -10.57 0.29 -6.43
CA THR A 95 -9.72 1.42 -6.81
C THR A 95 -8.28 1.18 -6.38
N GLY A 96 -7.33 1.54 -7.25
CA GLY A 96 -5.91 1.52 -6.92
C GLY A 96 -5.56 2.55 -5.85
N THR A 97 -4.49 2.26 -5.12
CA THR A 97 -3.91 3.12 -4.08
C THR A 97 -2.75 3.94 -4.63
#